data_AF-A0A2G4FAP4-F1
#
_entry.id   AF-A0A2G4FAP4-F1
#
_cell.length_a   1.000
_cell.length_b   1.000
_cell.length_c   1.000
_cell.angle_alpha   90.00
_cell.angle_beta   90.00
_cell.angle_gamma   90.00
#
_symmetry.space_group_name_H-M   'P 1'
#
loop_
_entity.id
_entity.type
_entity.pdbx_description
1 polymer ?
#
loop_
_entity_poly.entity_id
_entity_poly.type
_entity_poly.pdbx_seq_one_letter_code
_entity_poly.pdbx_strand_id
1 'polypeptide(L)'
;NATGAAIVLDGGRLSRTSAYTGTVTFTAASLNSGLLSLAGTAKVGVLTGQTVAINGETRDIELNGGTLSGLSSFTGTLIVKSTLDASATISAGAVTLAGGTINLQGLNSTKSLGYLAGQLTNASGYTGNVEILGAVSVATGTLGNGVIQVGSGDTVTLANNGLNNAIALSGGTVDFNGKTATTSIAYTNGTLTNAAGYTGDVTLAVAGSTTLTAGSLGSARVIAPTGTTLDFAAGFNNAVRNTGGAVTNGSNYTGTLTYAGGQTINVTADQVGKLAFESGTTAKGSGTLASLGFVGGSAYTMTMKDGAGVTGVGFDSVSVTGALNLASLSSANRMTLNVVSLDGTNTVGGNIANQTFAWNDPKNFTLFTYGTLTLGNGVTNVADLFSVNYANFKDKYGVSAQADWFTISNDSFNGAIVLTAIPEPSTYGMSLAGLALALAAIRRRNKRKTDAAK
;
A
#
# COMPACT_ATOMS: atom_id res chain seq x y z
N ASN A 1 49.91 0.31 25.40
CA ASN A 1 48.61 -0.06 24.80
C ASN A 1 47.78 -0.80 25.83
N ALA A 2 47.21 -0.07 26.79
CA ALA A 2 46.16 -0.63 27.64
C ALA A 2 44.84 -0.40 26.90
N THR A 3 44.35 -1.41 26.22
CA THR A 3 42.98 -1.42 25.70
C THR A 3 42.02 -1.39 26.90
N GLY A 4 41.23 -0.33 27.03
CA GLY A 4 40.11 -0.27 27.99
C GLY A 4 40.41 0.14 29.43
N ALA A 5 41.66 0.45 29.82
CA ALA A 5 41.93 0.97 31.18
C ALA A 5 41.42 2.41 31.32
N ALA A 6 40.62 2.70 32.33
CA ALA A 6 40.21 4.08 32.65
C ALA A 6 41.41 4.90 33.11
N ILE A 7 41.58 6.09 32.53
CA ILE A 7 42.67 7.01 32.89
C ILE A 7 42.06 8.24 33.58
N VAL A 8 42.62 8.60 34.73
CA VAL A 8 42.26 9.83 35.45
C VAL A 8 43.43 10.80 35.34
N LEU A 9 43.17 12.02 34.89
CA LEU A 9 44.15 13.09 34.83
C LEU A 9 43.89 14.11 35.94
N ASP A 10 44.93 14.36 36.73
CA ASP A 10 45.02 15.49 37.68
C ASP A 10 46.01 16.55 37.18
N GLY A 11 46.42 16.45 35.91
CA GLY A 11 47.44 17.25 35.25
C GLY A 11 48.19 16.45 34.17
N GLY A 12 49.10 17.11 33.45
CA GLY A 12 49.88 16.50 32.36
C GLY A 12 49.06 16.23 31.08
N ARG A 13 49.72 15.71 30.04
CA ARG A 13 49.10 15.41 28.73
C ARG A 13 49.34 13.96 28.34
N LEU A 14 48.29 13.26 27.89
CA LEU A 14 48.47 11.98 27.22
C LEU A 14 49.12 12.17 25.84
N SER A 15 50.14 11.37 25.58
CA SER A 15 50.74 11.21 24.26
C SER A 15 50.37 9.85 23.67
N ARG A 16 50.41 9.74 22.34
CA ARG A 16 50.18 8.48 21.59
C ARG A 16 48.79 7.86 21.81
N THR A 17 47.74 8.68 21.80
CA THR A 17 46.35 8.27 22.08
C THR A 17 45.58 7.70 20.89
N SER A 18 46.18 7.64 19.69
CA SER A 18 45.50 7.17 18.48
C SER A 18 45.01 5.72 18.54
N ALA A 19 45.64 4.86 19.35
CA ALA A 19 45.24 3.46 19.54
C ALA A 19 44.52 3.23 20.90
N TYR A 20 44.31 4.28 21.70
CA TYR A 20 43.64 4.17 22.99
C TYR A 20 42.13 4.32 22.82
N THR A 21 41.39 3.28 23.21
CA THR A 21 39.92 3.20 23.06
C THR A 21 39.16 3.42 24.37
N GLY A 22 39.88 3.63 25.49
CA GLY A 22 39.27 3.87 26.79
C GLY A 22 38.76 5.29 26.97
N THR A 23 38.19 5.55 28.15
CA THR A 23 37.70 6.88 28.55
C THR A 23 38.71 7.56 29.47
N VAL A 24 39.09 8.80 29.13
CA VAL A 24 39.91 9.68 29.99
C VAL A 24 38.98 10.56 30.81
N THR A 25 39.20 10.63 32.12
CA THR A 25 38.47 11.50 33.03
C THR A 25 39.42 12.49 33.70
N PHE A 26 38.86 13.55 34.26
CA PHE A 26 39.62 14.60 34.94
C PHE A 26 39.14 14.77 36.37
N THR A 27 40.04 15.13 37.28
CA THR A 27 39.73 15.51 38.67
C THR A 27 39.17 16.94 38.77
N ALA A 28 39.50 17.81 37.82
CA ALA A 28 39.09 19.20 37.81
C ALA A 28 37.56 19.36 37.73
N ALA A 29 37.01 20.27 38.53
CA ALA A 29 35.57 20.54 38.59
C ALA A 29 35.03 21.26 37.32
N SER A 30 35.89 22.00 36.62
CA SER A 30 35.52 22.71 35.39
C SER A 30 36.48 22.36 34.27
N LEU A 31 35.96 21.91 33.14
CA LEU A 31 36.76 21.55 31.95
C LEU A 31 36.47 22.51 30.80
N ASN A 32 37.53 23.04 30.21
CA ASN A 32 37.49 23.83 28.98
C ASN A 32 38.31 23.13 27.88
N SER A 33 38.31 23.68 26.67
CA SER A 33 39.05 23.14 25.52
C SER A 33 40.54 22.88 25.82
N GLY A 34 41.16 23.72 26.65
CA GLY A 34 42.56 23.56 27.09
C GLY A 34 42.76 22.28 27.91
N LEU A 35 41.93 22.03 28.91
CA LEU A 35 41.98 20.80 29.71
C LEU A 35 41.60 19.57 28.89
N LEU A 36 40.55 19.66 28.07
CA LEU A 36 40.15 18.58 27.17
C LEU A 36 41.30 18.19 26.23
N SER A 37 42.12 19.15 25.78
CA SER A 37 43.29 18.91 24.92
C SER A 37 44.33 17.96 25.51
N LEU A 38 44.38 17.85 26.85
CA LEU A 38 45.30 16.97 27.56
C LEU A 38 44.99 15.49 27.34
N ALA A 39 43.76 15.13 26.95
CA ALA A 39 43.38 13.76 26.59
C ALA A 39 43.87 13.34 25.19
N GLY A 40 44.50 14.23 24.42
CA GLY A 40 44.88 13.97 23.03
C GLY A 40 43.65 13.71 22.16
N THR A 41 43.58 12.57 21.46
CA THR A 41 42.42 12.15 20.66
C THR A 41 41.48 11.19 21.41
N ALA A 42 41.74 10.89 22.68
CA ALA A 42 40.95 9.94 23.44
C ALA A 42 39.55 10.49 23.76
N LYS A 43 38.59 9.58 23.92
CA LYS A 43 37.26 9.87 24.43
C LYS A 43 37.35 10.42 25.87
N VAL A 44 36.58 11.46 26.19
CA VAL A 44 36.57 12.09 27.51
C VAL A 44 35.30 11.76 28.27
N GLY A 45 35.42 11.41 29.56
CA GLY A 45 34.31 11.18 30.47
C GLY A 45 34.08 12.38 31.38
N VAL A 46 32.84 12.86 31.42
CA VAL A 46 32.39 13.93 32.32
C VAL A 46 31.73 13.31 33.54
N LEU A 47 32.21 13.67 34.73
CA LEU A 47 31.75 13.11 35.99
C LEU A 47 30.74 14.03 36.70
N THR A 48 30.00 13.47 37.66
CA THR A 48 29.07 14.22 38.51
C THR A 48 29.76 15.42 39.18
N GLY A 49 29.08 16.56 39.17
CA GLY A 49 29.59 17.81 39.74
C GLY A 49 30.52 18.59 38.80
N GLN A 50 30.88 18.05 37.63
CA GLN A 50 31.68 18.77 36.65
C GLN A 50 30.84 19.69 35.76
N THR A 51 31.44 20.79 35.33
CA THR A 51 30.91 21.67 34.28
C THR A 51 31.88 21.70 33.11
N VAL A 52 31.41 21.37 31.91
CA VAL A 52 32.28 21.18 30.74
C VAL A 52 31.80 21.99 29.54
N ALA A 53 32.69 22.79 28.98
CA ALA A 53 32.47 23.50 27.73
C ALA A 53 33.04 22.71 26.55
N ILE A 54 32.18 22.25 25.66
CA ILE A 54 32.51 21.41 24.49
C ILE A 54 32.39 22.15 23.16
N ASN A 55 32.48 23.49 23.19
CA ASN A 55 32.37 24.33 22.00
C ASN A 55 33.45 23.97 20.96
N GLY A 56 33.03 23.57 19.75
CA GLY A 56 33.94 23.19 18.66
C GLY A 56 34.71 21.89 18.92
N GLU A 57 34.34 21.14 19.95
CA GLU A 57 35.00 19.90 20.32
C GLU A 57 34.63 18.78 19.33
N THR A 58 35.64 17.99 18.93
CA THR A 58 35.49 16.92 17.93
C THR A 58 35.67 15.53 18.53
N ARG A 59 36.23 15.44 19.74
CA ARG A 59 36.36 14.18 20.47
C ARG A 59 35.02 13.65 20.93
N ASP A 60 34.95 12.35 21.13
CA ASP A 60 33.81 11.74 21.79
C ASP A 60 33.77 12.14 23.27
N ILE A 61 32.56 12.44 23.74
CA ILE A 61 32.27 12.85 25.11
C ILE A 61 31.30 11.83 25.71
N GLU A 62 31.66 11.26 26.85
CA GLU A 62 30.83 10.35 27.63
C GLU A 62 30.31 11.09 28.88
N LEU A 63 29.02 11.42 28.87
CA LEU A 63 28.36 12.10 29.99
C LEU A 63 27.97 11.08 31.06
N ASN A 64 28.86 10.86 32.02
CA ASN A 64 28.62 10.03 33.22
C ASN A 64 27.99 10.84 34.36
N GLY A 65 28.02 12.17 34.28
CA GLY A 65 27.36 13.12 35.18
C GLY A 65 27.78 14.56 34.84
N GLY A 66 27.30 15.54 35.60
CA GLY A 66 27.69 16.95 35.42
C GLY A 66 26.85 17.70 34.38
N THR A 67 27.35 18.84 33.92
CA THR A 67 26.65 19.73 32.97
C THR A 67 27.52 20.06 31.77
N LEU A 68 26.89 20.14 30.59
CA LEU A 68 27.54 20.46 29.33
C LEU A 68 27.05 21.81 28.79
N SER A 69 27.97 22.59 28.22
CA SER A 69 27.66 23.77 27.41
C SER A 69 28.34 23.71 26.05
N GLY A 70 27.79 24.39 25.04
CA GLY A 70 28.40 24.43 23.70
C GLY A 70 28.01 23.28 22.77
N LEU A 71 26.90 22.59 23.08
CA LEU A 71 26.32 21.51 22.26
C LEU A 71 26.07 21.92 20.80
N SER A 72 25.86 23.21 20.54
CA SER A 72 25.49 23.69 19.21
C SER A 72 26.63 23.62 18.19
N SER A 73 27.89 23.70 18.64
CA SER A 73 29.09 23.62 17.78
C SER A 73 29.93 22.37 18.02
N PHE A 74 29.47 21.45 18.86
CA PHE A 74 30.10 20.15 19.08
C PHE A 74 29.93 19.26 17.84
N THR A 75 30.98 18.57 17.39
CA THR A 75 30.90 17.69 16.20
C THR A 75 31.31 16.25 16.46
N GLY A 76 31.77 15.91 17.66
CA GLY A 76 32.08 14.53 18.05
C GLY A 76 30.83 13.69 18.34
N THR A 77 31.01 12.54 18.99
CA THR A 77 29.91 11.71 19.50
C THR A 77 29.64 12.01 20.97
N LEU A 78 28.41 12.37 21.32
CA LEU A 78 27.97 12.50 22.71
C LEU A 78 27.27 11.22 23.16
N ILE A 79 27.86 10.53 24.14
CA ILE A 79 27.32 9.32 24.75
C ILE A 79 26.69 9.68 26.09
N VAL A 80 25.36 9.61 26.18
CA VAL A 80 24.59 10.02 27.35
C VAL A 80 24.33 8.81 28.26
N LYS A 81 25.04 8.74 29.38
CA LYS A 81 24.85 7.71 30.43
C LYS A 81 24.21 8.26 31.71
N SER A 82 24.12 9.59 31.83
CA SER A 82 23.46 10.31 32.92
C SER A 82 22.40 11.28 32.39
N THR A 83 22.04 12.33 33.13
CA THR A 83 21.04 13.32 32.69
C THR A 83 21.68 14.41 31.83
N LEU A 84 21.15 14.59 30.62
CA LEU A 84 21.42 15.73 29.74
C LEU A 84 20.18 16.62 29.68
N ASP A 85 20.26 17.82 30.27
CA ASP A 85 19.25 18.86 30.08
C ASP A 85 19.55 19.66 28.81
N ALA A 86 18.97 19.23 27.70
CA ALA A 86 19.14 19.85 26.39
C ALA A 86 18.24 21.09 26.25
N SER A 87 18.51 22.14 27.03
CA SER A 87 17.89 23.47 26.85
C SER A 87 18.35 24.18 25.57
N ALA A 88 19.49 23.75 25.01
CA ALA A 88 20.07 24.27 23.78
C ALA A 88 20.15 23.19 22.70
N THR A 89 20.09 23.60 21.43
CA THR A 89 20.00 22.72 20.27
C THR A 89 21.13 21.69 20.24
N ILE A 90 20.76 20.40 20.16
CA ILE A 90 21.64 19.32 19.70
C ILE A 90 21.79 19.48 18.18
N SER A 91 22.53 20.48 17.71
CA SER A 91 22.59 20.83 16.28
C SER A 91 23.69 20.12 15.51
N ALA A 92 24.78 19.73 16.17
CA ALA A 92 25.94 19.11 15.54
C ALA A 92 26.45 17.90 16.35
N GLY A 93 27.21 17.00 15.71
CA GLY A 93 27.71 15.76 16.31
C GLY A 93 26.68 14.61 16.35
N ALA A 94 27.15 13.38 16.57
CA ALA A 94 26.28 12.22 16.80
C ALA A 94 25.88 12.16 18.28
N VAL A 95 24.69 11.66 18.60
CA VAL A 95 24.26 11.48 20.00
C VAL A 95 23.75 10.07 20.19
N THR A 96 24.27 9.39 21.21
CA THR A 96 23.87 8.04 21.60
C THR A 96 23.36 8.06 23.03
N LEU A 97 22.11 7.65 23.22
CA LEU A 97 21.51 7.43 24.54
C LEU A 97 21.83 6.01 25.00
N ALA A 98 22.66 5.90 26.05
CA ALA A 98 23.31 4.67 26.49
C ALA A 98 23.06 4.35 27.97
N GLY A 99 21.85 4.63 28.44
CA GLY A 99 21.36 4.33 29.80
C GLY A 99 20.92 5.56 30.59
N GLY A 100 21.25 6.77 30.11
CA GLY A 100 20.91 8.04 30.76
C GLY A 100 19.49 8.55 30.46
N THR A 101 19.29 9.84 30.73
CA THR A 101 18.08 10.58 30.36
C THR A 101 18.44 11.79 29.52
N ILE A 102 17.78 11.98 28.38
CA ILE A 102 17.82 13.25 27.65
C ILE A 102 16.49 13.96 27.90
N ASN A 103 16.56 15.08 28.62
CA ASN A 103 15.44 15.98 28.81
C ASN A 103 15.46 17.04 27.71
N LEU A 104 14.53 16.91 26.75
CA LEU A 104 14.44 17.83 25.62
C LEU A 104 13.76 19.15 25.97
N GLN A 105 13.12 19.26 27.14
CA GLN A 105 12.46 20.47 27.61
C GLN A 105 11.48 21.09 26.58
N GLY A 106 10.81 20.24 25.78
CA GLY A 106 9.90 20.69 24.72
C GLY A 106 10.59 21.14 23.43
N LEU A 107 11.89 20.93 23.27
CA LEU A 107 12.65 21.25 22.07
C LEU A 107 12.11 20.48 20.85
N ASN A 108 11.81 21.22 19.78
CA ASN A 108 11.57 20.65 18.47
C ASN A 108 12.92 20.33 17.82
N SER A 109 13.22 19.05 17.62
CA SER A 109 14.46 18.60 16.98
C SER A 109 14.16 17.50 15.97
N THR A 110 14.80 17.60 14.80
CA THR A 110 14.80 16.60 13.72
C THR A 110 16.08 15.76 13.71
N LYS A 111 17.01 16.02 14.64
CA LYS A 111 18.29 15.34 14.72
C LYS A 111 18.10 13.86 15.05
N SER A 112 18.75 12.97 14.30
CA SER A 112 18.76 11.55 14.63
C SER A 112 19.51 11.26 15.92
N LEU A 113 19.00 10.33 16.72
CA LEU A 113 19.60 9.86 17.97
C LEU A 113 19.82 8.34 17.89
N GLY A 114 21.02 7.88 18.24
CA GLY A 114 21.25 6.47 18.53
C GLY A 114 20.66 6.11 19.89
N TYR A 115 19.98 4.97 19.99
CA TYR A 115 19.30 4.54 21.19
C TYR A 115 19.68 3.11 21.54
N LEU A 116 20.43 2.97 22.63
CA LEU A 116 20.87 1.70 23.19
C LEU A 116 20.13 1.39 24.50
N ALA A 117 19.90 2.39 25.35
CA ALA A 117 19.11 2.30 26.59
C ALA A 117 18.85 3.70 27.14
N GLY A 118 17.85 3.88 28.02
CA GLY A 118 17.62 5.14 28.74
C GLY A 118 16.20 5.70 28.58
N GLN A 119 16.05 7.02 28.62
CA GLN A 119 14.76 7.71 28.45
C GLN A 119 14.92 9.06 27.73
N LEU A 120 13.99 9.37 26.82
CA LEU A 120 13.72 10.74 26.36
C LEU A 120 12.55 11.31 27.16
N THR A 121 12.73 12.47 27.79
CA THR A 121 11.66 13.17 28.53
C THR A 121 11.35 14.51 27.89
N ASN A 122 10.10 14.98 28.07
CA ASN A 122 9.58 16.21 27.47
C ASN A 122 9.78 16.24 25.94
N ALA A 123 9.58 15.08 25.29
CA ALA A 123 9.92 14.82 23.90
C ALA A 123 8.73 14.92 22.93
N SER A 124 7.60 15.52 23.32
CA SER A 124 6.43 15.64 22.45
C SER A 124 6.69 16.41 21.15
N GLY A 125 7.63 17.36 21.18
CA GLY A 125 8.08 18.11 20.00
C GLY A 125 9.17 17.43 19.17
N TYR A 126 9.70 16.29 19.64
CA TYR A 126 10.78 15.58 18.95
C TYR A 126 10.24 14.79 17.75
N THR A 127 10.79 15.08 16.56
CA THR A 127 10.40 14.44 15.29
C THR A 127 11.61 13.85 14.55
N GLY A 128 12.79 13.82 15.18
CA GLY A 128 13.98 13.19 14.63
C GLY A 128 13.88 11.67 14.64
N ASN A 129 14.81 11.02 13.94
CA ASN A 129 14.86 9.57 13.90
C ASN A 129 15.51 9.00 15.15
N VAL A 130 14.97 7.91 15.69
CA VAL A 130 15.58 7.13 16.76
C VAL A 130 16.13 5.84 16.18
N GLU A 131 17.44 5.77 16.01
CA GLU A 131 18.15 4.59 15.52
C GLU A 131 18.34 3.60 16.68
N ILE A 132 17.69 2.45 16.60
CA ILE A 132 17.83 1.38 17.60
C ILE A 132 19.17 0.70 17.40
N LEU A 133 19.92 0.53 18.49
CA LEU A 133 21.24 -0.11 18.48
C LEU A 133 21.19 -1.36 19.36
N GLY A 134 21.28 -2.53 18.74
CA GLY A 134 21.21 -3.82 19.42
C GLY A 134 19.79 -4.16 19.90
N ALA A 135 19.69 -4.79 21.08
CA ALA A 135 18.42 -5.22 21.66
C ALA A 135 17.92 -4.20 22.69
N VAL A 136 16.74 -3.64 22.42
CA VAL A 136 16.17 -2.53 23.19
C VAL A 136 14.73 -2.82 23.57
N SER A 137 14.37 -2.57 24.82
CA SER A 137 12.96 -2.53 25.26
C SER A 137 12.50 -1.09 25.42
N VAL A 138 11.35 -0.74 24.82
CA VAL A 138 10.80 0.62 24.83
C VAL A 138 9.45 0.63 25.52
N ALA A 139 9.26 1.56 26.48
CA ALA A 139 7.98 1.81 27.14
C ALA A 139 7.20 2.96 26.48
N THR A 140 5.93 3.10 26.85
CA THR A 140 5.06 4.20 26.37
C THR A 140 5.65 5.55 26.75
N GLY A 141 5.72 6.47 25.78
CA GLY A 141 6.21 7.84 26.01
C GLY A 141 7.73 7.98 26.12
N THR A 142 8.49 6.89 25.92
CA THR A 142 9.95 6.90 26.06
C THR A 142 10.66 7.68 24.95
N LEU A 143 10.08 7.85 23.76
CA LEU A 143 10.80 8.31 22.55
C LEU A 143 10.15 9.49 21.78
N GLY A 144 9.15 10.16 22.35
CA GLY A 144 8.47 11.27 21.67
C GLY A 144 7.71 10.84 20.40
N ASN A 145 7.69 11.69 19.36
CA ASN A 145 6.99 11.46 18.08
C ASN A 145 7.91 11.11 16.90
N GLY A 146 9.20 10.84 17.16
CA GLY A 146 10.19 10.49 16.14
C GLY A 146 9.90 9.18 15.41
N VAL A 147 10.60 8.91 14.31
CA VAL A 147 10.54 7.61 13.62
C VAL A 147 11.54 6.65 14.24
N ILE A 148 11.10 5.47 14.66
CA ILE A 148 11.99 4.42 15.17
C ILE A 148 12.58 3.67 13.98
N GLN A 149 13.90 3.66 13.84
CA GLN A 149 14.62 2.94 12.79
C GLN A 149 15.22 1.67 13.38
N VAL A 150 14.90 0.53 12.78
CA VAL A 150 15.37 -0.78 13.24
C VAL A 150 16.17 -1.44 12.11
N GLY A 151 17.49 -1.43 12.27
CA GLY A 151 18.45 -1.96 11.30
C GLY A 151 18.65 -3.46 11.42
N SER A 152 19.42 -4.02 10.47
CA SER A 152 19.76 -5.44 10.46
C SER A 152 20.51 -5.85 11.74
N GLY A 153 19.98 -6.86 12.44
CA GLY A 153 20.55 -7.36 13.70
C GLY A 153 20.04 -6.63 14.95
N ASP A 154 19.31 -5.53 14.79
CA ASP A 154 18.69 -4.80 15.90
C ASP A 154 17.32 -5.38 16.25
N THR A 155 16.93 -5.24 17.52
CA THR A 155 15.63 -5.68 18.03
C THR A 155 15.03 -4.59 18.90
N VAL A 156 13.78 -4.22 18.59
CA VAL A 156 12.97 -3.37 19.46
C VAL A 156 11.82 -4.19 20.03
N THR A 157 11.77 -4.30 21.35
CA THR A 157 10.69 -4.96 22.09
C THR A 157 9.75 -3.92 22.67
N LEU A 158 8.46 -4.05 22.38
CA LEU A 158 7.43 -3.14 22.86
C LEU A 158 6.99 -3.57 24.26
N ALA A 159 7.28 -2.74 25.27
CA ALA A 159 6.88 -3.06 26.64
C ALA A 159 5.38 -2.81 26.90
N ASN A 160 4.76 -1.85 26.20
CA ASN A 160 3.34 -1.48 26.34
C ASN A 160 2.61 -1.26 24.99
N ASN A 161 1.28 -1.38 25.00
CA ASN A 161 0.35 -1.25 23.84
C ASN A 161 0.29 0.16 23.19
N GLY A 162 1.36 0.97 23.20
CA GLY A 162 1.23 2.40 22.87
C GLY A 162 2.50 3.10 22.44
N LEU A 163 3.25 2.51 21.52
CA LEU A 163 4.08 3.37 20.68
C LEU A 163 3.15 4.15 19.76
N ASN A 164 3.34 5.47 19.68
CA ASN A 164 2.68 6.31 18.68
C ASN A 164 3.63 6.62 17.51
N ASN A 165 4.89 6.20 17.64
CA ASN A 165 5.93 6.41 16.65
C ASN A 165 5.64 5.58 15.40
N ALA A 166 5.90 6.18 14.24
CA ALA A 166 6.08 5.40 13.03
C ALA A 166 7.36 4.56 13.16
N ILE A 167 7.37 3.37 12.56
CA ILE A 167 8.53 2.48 12.56
C ILE A 167 9.04 2.35 11.12
N ALA A 168 10.34 2.48 10.92
CA ALA A 168 11.03 2.09 9.71
C ALA A 168 11.83 0.82 9.98
N LEU A 169 11.42 -0.29 9.36
CA LEU A 169 12.01 -1.61 9.55
C LEU A 169 12.86 -1.99 8.33
N SER A 170 14.17 -2.09 8.55
CA SER A 170 15.18 -2.38 7.52
C SER A 170 16.15 -3.47 8.00
N GLY A 171 15.58 -4.64 8.30
CA GLY A 171 16.32 -5.90 8.47
C GLY A 171 16.32 -6.44 9.89
N GLY A 172 15.89 -5.63 10.86
CA GLY A 172 15.82 -6.03 12.26
C GLY A 172 14.53 -6.73 12.66
N THR A 173 14.27 -6.74 13.96
CA THR A 173 13.08 -7.34 14.56
C THR A 173 12.28 -6.32 15.36
N VAL A 174 10.97 -6.27 15.12
CA VAL A 174 10.01 -5.60 16.02
C VAL A 174 9.27 -6.69 16.78
N ASP A 175 9.50 -6.77 18.08
CA ASP A 175 8.79 -7.68 18.97
C ASP A 175 7.65 -6.95 19.67
N PHE A 176 6.43 -7.28 19.27
CA PHE A 176 5.23 -6.73 19.89
C PHE A 176 4.95 -7.32 21.26
N ASN A 177 5.67 -8.36 21.70
CA ASN A 177 5.52 -8.97 23.02
C ASN A 177 4.06 -9.37 23.35
N GLY A 178 3.32 -9.81 22.32
CA GLY A 178 1.92 -10.21 22.43
C GLY A 178 0.94 -9.06 22.62
N LYS A 179 1.41 -7.81 22.46
CA LYS A 179 0.64 -6.58 22.68
C LYS A 179 -0.12 -6.15 21.43
N THR A 180 -1.18 -5.39 21.63
CA THR A 180 -1.95 -4.77 20.55
C THR A 180 -1.31 -3.47 20.11
N ALA A 181 -1.24 -3.25 18.80
CA ALA A 181 -0.69 -2.01 18.24
C ALA A 181 -1.27 -1.72 16.85
N THR A 182 -1.27 -0.43 16.50
CA THR A 182 -1.82 0.08 15.23
C THR A 182 -0.86 1.05 14.52
N THR A 183 0.37 1.21 15.02
CA THR A 183 1.39 2.07 14.42
C THR A 183 1.65 1.69 12.97
N SER A 184 1.80 2.66 12.08
CA SER A 184 2.24 2.36 10.71
C SER A 184 3.71 1.94 10.69
N ILE A 185 4.02 0.91 9.91
CA ILE A 185 5.39 0.45 9.65
C ILE A 185 5.74 0.71 8.19
N ALA A 186 6.80 1.46 7.93
CA ALA A 186 7.50 1.46 6.67
C ALA A 186 8.45 0.26 6.63
N TYR A 187 8.26 -0.64 5.67
CA TYR A 187 8.88 -1.96 5.68
C TYR A 187 9.74 -2.19 4.44
N THR A 188 11.04 -2.36 4.65
CA THR A 188 11.98 -2.78 3.61
C THR A 188 12.22 -4.28 3.68
N ASN A 189 12.54 -4.79 4.87
CA ASN A 189 12.70 -6.19 5.23
C ASN A 189 12.79 -6.30 6.76
N GLY A 190 12.67 -7.51 7.31
CA GLY A 190 12.79 -7.76 8.75
C GLY A 190 11.74 -8.74 9.25
N THR A 191 11.52 -8.79 10.56
CA THR A 191 10.54 -9.69 11.19
C THR A 191 9.66 -8.94 12.18
N LEU A 192 8.35 -9.16 12.11
CA LEU A 192 7.43 -8.81 13.19
C LEU A 192 7.18 -10.08 14.02
N THR A 193 7.56 -10.08 15.30
CA THR A 193 7.34 -11.23 16.19
C THR A 193 6.34 -10.91 17.28
N ASN A 194 5.68 -11.96 17.79
CA ASN A 194 4.59 -11.87 18.76
C ASN A 194 3.51 -10.83 18.36
N ALA A 195 3.29 -10.69 17.05
CA ALA A 195 2.49 -9.63 16.42
C ALA A 195 1.02 -10.03 16.21
N ALA A 196 0.50 -11.00 16.97
CA ALA A 196 -0.89 -11.45 16.81
C ALA A 196 -1.91 -10.35 17.11
N GLY A 197 -1.59 -9.42 18.02
CA GLY A 197 -2.41 -8.24 18.33
C GLY A 197 -2.13 -7.03 17.42
N TYR A 198 -1.18 -7.12 16.49
CA TYR A 198 -0.84 -6.02 15.60
C TYR A 198 -1.79 -5.98 14.40
N THR A 199 -2.50 -4.86 14.25
CA THR A 199 -3.48 -4.64 13.17
C THR A 199 -3.19 -3.36 12.38
N GLY A 200 -2.01 -2.77 12.55
CA GLY A 200 -1.57 -1.60 11.79
C GLY A 200 -1.24 -1.90 10.34
N ASP A 201 -1.00 -0.84 9.58
CA ASP A 201 -0.58 -0.94 8.19
C ASP A 201 0.94 -1.15 8.09
N VAL A 202 1.34 -2.13 7.28
CA VAL A 202 2.73 -2.33 6.84
C VAL A 202 2.84 -1.84 5.41
N THR A 203 3.43 -0.66 5.22
CA THR A 203 3.66 -0.09 3.89
C THR A 203 5.02 -0.53 3.37
N LEU A 204 5.05 -1.22 2.24
CA LEU A 204 6.31 -1.62 1.62
C LEU A 204 7.07 -0.38 1.16
N ALA A 205 8.30 -0.23 1.64
CA ALA A 205 9.22 0.88 1.32
C ALA A 205 10.30 0.46 0.31
N VAL A 206 10.14 -0.71 -0.31
CA VAL A 206 11.02 -1.23 -1.36
C VAL A 206 10.63 -0.69 -2.74
N ALA A 207 11.61 -0.59 -3.64
CA ALA A 207 11.37 -0.55 -5.07
C ALA A 207 11.79 -1.90 -5.65
N GLY A 208 10.94 -2.51 -6.49
CA GLY A 208 11.15 -3.86 -7.02
C GLY A 208 10.46 -4.97 -6.22
N SER A 209 10.98 -6.18 -6.34
CA SER A 209 10.33 -7.39 -5.81
C SER A 209 10.56 -7.59 -4.31
N THR A 210 9.52 -8.01 -3.59
CA THR A 210 9.59 -8.43 -2.20
C THR A 210 8.78 -9.69 -1.98
N THR A 211 9.46 -10.74 -1.52
CA THR A 211 8.82 -12.00 -1.15
C THR A 211 8.18 -11.88 0.24
N LEU A 212 6.86 -12.06 0.28
CA LEU A 212 6.07 -12.04 1.50
C LEU A 212 5.85 -13.47 2.00
N THR A 213 6.46 -13.79 3.14
CA THR A 213 6.41 -15.12 3.76
C THR A 213 5.33 -15.20 4.83
N ALA A 214 4.67 -16.36 4.93
CA ALA A 214 3.63 -16.59 5.92
C ALA A 214 4.16 -16.34 7.34
N GLY A 215 3.39 -15.60 8.16
CA GLY A 215 3.73 -15.30 9.55
C GLY A 215 4.73 -14.16 9.76
N SER A 216 5.44 -13.68 8.73
CA SER A 216 6.48 -12.64 8.87
C SER A 216 5.95 -11.28 9.34
N LEU A 217 4.67 -11.00 9.11
CA LEU A 217 4.02 -9.71 9.37
C LEU A 217 2.85 -9.79 10.37
N GLY A 218 2.71 -10.90 11.12
CA GLY A 218 1.57 -11.10 12.02
C GLY A 218 0.22 -10.99 11.29
N SER A 219 -0.72 -10.22 11.83
CA SER A 219 -2.04 -9.96 11.24
C SER A 219 -2.17 -8.60 10.52
N ALA A 220 -1.04 -7.96 10.23
CA ALA A 220 -1.01 -6.64 9.59
C ALA A 220 -1.70 -6.63 8.22
N ARG A 221 -2.23 -5.46 7.84
CA ARG A 221 -2.57 -5.20 6.43
C ARG A 221 -1.34 -4.68 5.71
N VAL A 222 -1.01 -5.26 4.57
CA VAL A 222 0.10 -4.82 3.73
C VAL A 222 -0.40 -3.76 2.74
N ILE A 223 0.31 -2.64 2.64
CA ILE A 223 0.09 -1.62 1.61
C ILE A 223 1.22 -1.74 0.59
N ALA A 224 0.86 -1.99 -0.67
CA ALA A 224 1.80 -2.18 -1.78
C ALA A 224 1.75 -0.98 -2.74
N PRO A 225 2.69 -0.02 -2.61
CA PRO A 225 2.74 1.16 -3.45
C PRO A 225 3.22 0.89 -4.87
N THR A 226 3.07 1.89 -5.74
CA THR A 226 3.60 1.88 -7.12
C THR A 226 5.09 1.58 -7.13
N GLY A 227 5.52 0.74 -8.07
CA GLY A 227 6.92 0.35 -8.21
C GLY A 227 7.34 -0.84 -7.34
N THR A 228 6.42 -1.39 -6.53
CA THR A 228 6.63 -2.67 -5.84
C THR A 228 6.17 -3.84 -6.70
N THR A 229 6.82 -4.99 -6.56
CA THR A 229 6.31 -6.29 -7.03
C THR A 229 6.10 -7.18 -5.81
N LEU A 230 4.84 -7.54 -5.57
CA LEU A 230 4.44 -8.47 -4.54
C LEU A 230 4.71 -9.89 -5.01
N ASP A 231 5.61 -10.58 -4.33
CA ASP A 231 5.87 -12.00 -4.56
C ASP A 231 5.36 -12.80 -3.36
N PHE A 232 4.32 -13.62 -3.54
CA PHE A 232 3.71 -14.34 -2.43
C PHE A 232 4.33 -15.73 -2.25
N ALA A 233 4.86 -16.00 -1.06
CA ALA A 233 5.18 -17.37 -0.66
C ALA A 233 3.91 -18.14 -0.33
N ALA A 234 3.97 -19.47 -0.43
CA ALA A 234 2.86 -20.35 -0.11
C ALA A 234 2.31 -20.09 1.30
N GLY A 235 0.99 -19.94 1.40
CA GLY A 235 0.28 -19.78 2.68
C GLY A 235 0.26 -18.35 3.23
N PHE A 236 0.83 -17.36 2.53
CA PHE A 236 0.65 -15.96 2.91
C PHE A 236 -0.84 -15.58 2.85
N ASN A 237 -1.36 -14.94 3.90
CA ASN A 237 -2.81 -14.71 4.06
C ASN A 237 -3.19 -13.35 4.64
N ASN A 238 -2.22 -12.50 4.96
CA ASN A 238 -2.47 -11.11 5.39
C ASN A 238 -3.30 -10.37 4.34
N ALA A 239 -4.16 -9.46 4.77
CA ALA A 239 -4.87 -8.59 3.84
C ALA A 239 -3.87 -7.68 3.11
N VAL A 240 -4.06 -7.48 1.80
CA VAL A 240 -3.20 -6.61 1.00
C VAL A 240 -4.05 -5.54 0.33
N ARG A 241 -3.62 -4.29 0.43
CA ARG A 241 -4.14 -3.16 -0.35
C ARG A 241 -3.09 -2.73 -1.35
N ASN A 242 -3.34 -2.96 -2.62
CA ASN A 242 -2.45 -2.64 -3.72
C ASN A 242 -2.82 -1.29 -4.34
N THR A 243 -1.93 -0.32 -4.23
CA THR A 243 -2.11 1.04 -4.75
C THR A 243 -1.26 1.32 -5.99
N GLY A 244 -0.64 0.30 -6.59
CA GLY A 244 0.20 0.45 -7.79
C GLY A 244 1.24 -0.65 -8.02
N GLY A 245 1.35 -1.63 -7.13
CA GLY A 245 2.31 -2.72 -7.25
C GLY A 245 1.90 -3.80 -8.26
N ALA A 246 2.89 -4.47 -8.84
CA ALA A 246 2.69 -5.70 -9.61
C ALA A 246 2.54 -6.91 -8.66
N VAL A 247 2.00 -8.02 -9.17
CA VAL A 247 1.87 -9.26 -8.41
C VAL A 247 2.51 -10.40 -9.20
N THR A 248 3.32 -11.21 -8.52
CA THR A 248 3.84 -12.49 -9.00
C THR A 248 3.49 -13.59 -8.01
N ASN A 249 3.38 -14.83 -8.49
CA ASN A 249 3.00 -15.98 -7.67
C ASN A 249 1.67 -15.77 -6.90
N GLY A 250 0.71 -15.09 -7.54
CA GLY A 250 -0.61 -14.80 -6.94
C GLY A 250 -1.38 -16.05 -6.52
N SER A 251 -1.14 -17.18 -7.17
CA SER A 251 -1.73 -18.49 -6.83
C SER A 251 -1.33 -19.00 -5.44
N ASN A 252 -0.19 -18.56 -4.89
CA ASN A 252 0.24 -18.92 -3.54
C ASN A 252 -0.50 -18.14 -2.45
N TYR A 253 -1.14 -17.03 -2.81
CA TYR A 253 -1.76 -16.12 -1.88
C TYR A 253 -3.20 -16.52 -1.56
N THR A 254 -3.50 -16.57 -0.26
CA THR A 254 -4.80 -17.06 0.25
C THR A 254 -5.63 -15.97 0.93
N GLY A 255 -5.02 -14.79 1.15
CA GLY A 255 -5.66 -13.60 1.70
C GLY A 255 -6.49 -12.87 0.65
N THR A 256 -6.94 -11.65 0.99
CA THR A 256 -7.70 -10.78 0.09
C THR A 256 -6.84 -9.66 -0.45
N LEU A 257 -6.71 -9.57 -1.78
CA LEU A 257 -6.05 -8.47 -2.46
C LEU A 257 -7.07 -7.42 -2.88
N THR A 258 -7.00 -6.25 -2.25
CA THR A 258 -7.82 -5.09 -2.59
C THR A 258 -7.02 -4.17 -3.51
N TYR A 259 -7.54 -3.87 -4.70
CA TYR A 259 -6.95 -2.85 -5.57
C TYR A 259 -7.56 -1.49 -5.27
N ALA A 260 -6.70 -0.49 -5.09
CA ALA A 260 -7.13 0.88 -4.87
C ALA A 260 -7.61 1.55 -6.18
N GLY A 261 -8.32 2.66 -6.03
CA GLY A 261 -8.82 3.45 -7.16
C GLY A 261 -7.72 3.95 -8.10
N GLY A 262 -8.06 4.11 -9.39
CA GLY A 262 -7.13 4.56 -10.44
C GLY A 262 -6.35 3.43 -11.12
N GLN A 263 -6.49 2.20 -10.62
CA GLN A 263 -5.80 1.02 -11.15
C GLN A 263 -6.59 0.37 -12.30
N THR A 264 -5.88 -0.18 -13.29
CA THR A 264 -6.43 -1.12 -14.28
C THR A 264 -5.80 -2.49 -14.07
N ILE A 265 -6.61 -3.53 -13.91
CA ILE A 265 -6.13 -4.89 -13.65
C ILE A 265 -6.58 -5.87 -14.73
N ASN A 266 -5.75 -6.88 -14.98
CA ASN A 266 -6.12 -8.04 -15.79
C ASN A 266 -6.48 -9.19 -14.86
N VAL A 267 -7.69 -9.68 -15.00
CA VAL A 267 -8.14 -10.94 -14.44
C VAL A 267 -7.59 -12.05 -15.32
N THR A 268 -6.77 -12.94 -14.75
CA THR A 268 -6.11 -14.05 -15.45
C THR A 268 -6.21 -15.35 -14.65
N ALA A 269 -5.80 -16.49 -15.23
CA ALA A 269 -5.82 -17.77 -14.52
C ALA A 269 -4.82 -17.84 -13.34
N ASP A 270 -3.73 -17.08 -13.38
CA ASP A 270 -2.64 -17.12 -12.38
C ASP A 270 -2.73 -16.01 -11.32
N GLN A 271 -3.86 -15.31 -11.28
CA GLN A 271 -4.11 -14.22 -10.35
C GLN A 271 -4.34 -14.71 -8.91
N VAL A 272 -4.33 -13.77 -7.98
CA VAL A 272 -4.74 -13.99 -6.59
C VAL A 272 -6.16 -14.55 -6.51
N GLY A 273 -6.37 -15.57 -5.68
CA GLY A 273 -7.66 -16.23 -5.54
C GLY A 273 -8.80 -15.34 -5.01
N LYS A 274 -8.53 -14.30 -4.20
CA LYS A 274 -9.57 -13.40 -3.67
C LYS A 274 -9.27 -11.95 -3.99
N LEU A 275 -10.17 -11.31 -4.74
CA LEU A 275 -10.03 -9.92 -5.19
C LEU A 275 -11.14 -9.03 -4.65
N ALA A 276 -10.79 -7.79 -4.34
CA ALA A 276 -11.74 -6.71 -4.06
C ALA A 276 -11.30 -5.43 -4.81
N PHE A 277 -12.26 -4.65 -5.28
CA PHE A 277 -11.99 -3.41 -6.02
C PHE A 277 -12.58 -2.20 -5.30
N GLU A 278 -11.75 -1.19 -5.07
CA GLU A 278 -12.20 0.13 -4.59
C GLU A 278 -12.82 0.95 -5.74
N SER A 279 -13.48 2.05 -5.39
CA SER A 279 -13.99 3.01 -6.38
C SER A 279 -12.86 3.50 -7.30
N GLY A 280 -13.11 3.54 -8.60
CA GLY A 280 -12.14 3.97 -9.61
C GLY A 280 -11.19 2.87 -10.09
N THR A 281 -11.27 1.64 -9.59
CA THR A 281 -10.55 0.49 -10.15
C THR A 281 -11.30 -0.06 -11.37
N THR A 282 -10.57 -0.40 -12.44
CA THR A 282 -11.14 -1.10 -13.61
C THR A 282 -10.50 -2.47 -13.79
N ALA A 283 -11.29 -3.54 -13.78
CA ALA A 283 -10.84 -4.89 -14.11
C ALA A 283 -11.22 -5.28 -15.53
N LYS A 284 -10.49 -6.22 -16.14
CA LYS A 284 -10.81 -6.81 -17.46
C LYS A 284 -10.27 -8.23 -17.60
N GLY A 285 -10.70 -8.97 -18.62
CA GLY A 285 -10.17 -10.31 -18.91
C GLY A 285 -10.98 -11.44 -18.25
N SER A 286 -10.39 -12.63 -18.15
CA SER A 286 -11.08 -13.84 -17.70
C SER A 286 -10.22 -14.66 -16.76
N GLY A 287 -10.84 -15.33 -15.78
CA GLY A 287 -10.10 -16.19 -14.86
C GLY A 287 -10.99 -16.84 -13.81
N THR A 288 -10.38 -17.63 -12.94
CA THR A 288 -11.06 -18.28 -11.80
C THR A 288 -10.63 -17.62 -10.50
N LEU A 289 -11.59 -17.29 -9.64
CA LEU A 289 -11.40 -16.67 -8.33
C LEU A 289 -12.16 -17.45 -7.26
N ALA A 290 -11.60 -17.55 -6.07
CA ALA A 290 -12.31 -17.98 -4.87
C ALA A 290 -13.32 -16.92 -4.38
N SER A 291 -13.01 -15.63 -4.55
CA SER A 291 -13.94 -14.54 -4.23
C SER A 291 -13.65 -13.29 -5.04
N LEU A 292 -14.72 -12.55 -5.33
CA LEU A 292 -14.66 -11.28 -6.03
C LEU A 292 -15.61 -10.27 -5.37
N GLY A 293 -15.12 -9.07 -5.09
CA GLY A 293 -15.90 -7.98 -4.52
C GLY A 293 -15.79 -6.68 -5.31
N PHE A 294 -16.92 -5.99 -5.48
CA PHE A 294 -16.98 -4.67 -6.11
C PHE A 294 -17.50 -3.62 -5.13
N VAL A 295 -16.98 -2.40 -5.27
CA VAL A 295 -17.48 -1.19 -4.62
C VAL A 295 -18.05 -0.23 -5.66
N GLY A 296 -19.03 0.59 -5.28
CA GLY A 296 -19.60 1.59 -6.17
C GLY A 296 -18.51 2.48 -6.79
N GLY A 297 -18.63 2.80 -8.08
CA GLY A 297 -17.61 3.55 -8.83
C GLY A 297 -16.45 2.70 -9.36
N SER A 298 -16.36 1.41 -9.05
CA SER A 298 -15.47 0.47 -9.74
C SER A 298 -16.04 0.08 -11.12
N ALA A 299 -15.21 -0.55 -11.97
CA ALA A 299 -15.61 -0.99 -13.29
C ALA A 299 -15.09 -2.38 -13.65
N TYR A 300 -15.82 -3.09 -14.49
CA TYR A 300 -15.36 -4.31 -15.17
C TYR A 300 -15.54 -4.14 -16.67
N THR A 301 -14.51 -4.49 -17.43
CA THR A 301 -14.52 -4.43 -18.88
C THR A 301 -14.62 -5.84 -19.43
N MET A 302 -15.75 -6.10 -20.06
CA MET A 302 -16.00 -7.32 -20.79
C MET A 302 -15.68 -7.09 -22.27
N THR A 303 -14.68 -7.80 -22.79
CA THR A 303 -14.43 -7.82 -24.22
C THR A 303 -15.25 -8.93 -24.91
N MET A 304 -15.73 -8.63 -26.12
CA MET A 304 -16.52 -9.54 -26.95
C MET A 304 -15.92 -9.59 -28.36
N LYS A 305 -15.50 -10.77 -28.83
CA LYS A 305 -14.79 -10.94 -30.10
C LYS A 305 -15.55 -11.82 -31.10
N ASP A 306 -15.98 -13.00 -30.68
CA ASP A 306 -16.58 -14.03 -31.54
C ASP A 306 -17.62 -14.87 -30.78
N GLY A 307 -18.65 -15.31 -31.50
CA GLY A 307 -19.86 -15.95 -30.97
C GLY A 307 -19.74 -17.35 -30.45
N ALA A 308 -18.54 -17.95 -30.51
CA ALA A 308 -18.30 -19.31 -30.05
C ALA A 308 -18.47 -19.49 -28.53
N GLY A 309 -18.55 -18.40 -27.76
CA GLY A 309 -18.82 -18.41 -26.32
C GLY A 309 -17.75 -19.07 -25.45
N VAL A 310 -16.55 -19.28 -26.00
CA VAL A 310 -15.41 -19.86 -25.28
C VAL A 310 -14.73 -18.77 -24.43
N THR A 311 -14.65 -18.96 -23.12
CA THR A 311 -13.95 -18.06 -22.18
C THR A 311 -12.52 -17.76 -22.67
N GLY A 312 -12.15 -16.48 -22.75
CA GLY A 312 -10.82 -16.05 -23.19
C GLY A 312 -10.54 -16.08 -24.70
N VAL A 313 -11.50 -16.55 -25.52
CA VAL A 313 -11.39 -16.57 -27.00
C VAL A 313 -12.60 -15.90 -27.68
N GLY A 314 -13.79 -15.99 -27.07
CA GLY A 314 -15.06 -15.42 -27.55
C GLY A 314 -15.52 -14.19 -26.77
N PHE A 315 -15.70 -14.32 -25.45
CA PHE A 315 -15.99 -13.18 -24.57
C PHE A 315 -15.39 -13.36 -23.17
N ASP A 316 -15.21 -12.24 -22.48
CA ASP A 316 -14.67 -12.25 -21.12
C ASP A 316 -15.71 -12.69 -20.08
N SER A 317 -15.29 -13.59 -19.19
CA SER A 317 -16.10 -14.05 -18.05
C SER A 317 -15.20 -14.42 -16.87
N VAL A 318 -15.67 -14.19 -15.65
CA VAL A 318 -14.94 -14.59 -14.43
C VAL A 318 -15.71 -15.69 -13.71
N SER A 319 -15.01 -16.78 -13.41
CA SER A 319 -15.56 -17.86 -12.61
C SER A 319 -15.28 -17.63 -11.13
N VAL A 320 -16.30 -17.32 -10.33
CA VAL A 320 -16.13 -17.16 -8.88
C VAL A 320 -16.62 -18.43 -8.18
N THR A 321 -15.71 -19.25 -7.67
CA THR A 321 -16.07 -20.53 -7.04
C THR A 321 -16.70 -20.37 -5.66
N GLY A 322 -16.40 -19.25 -4.97
CA GLY A 322 -16.98 -18.89 -3.68
C GLY A 322 -17.91 -17.68 -3.79
N ALA A 323 -17.62 -16.63 -3.01
CA ALA A 323 -18.51 -15.48 -2.88
C ALA A 323 -18.25 -14.40 -3.92
N LEU A 324 -19.29 -14.07 -4.70
CA LEU A 324 -19.40 -12.80 -5.42
C LEU A 324 -20.11 -11.79 -4.50
N ASN A 325 -19.36 -10.80 -4.04
CA ASN A 325 -19.83 -9.80 -3.08
C ASN A 325 -20.16 -8.48 -3.77
N LEU A 326 -21.46 -8.19 -3.89
CA LEU A 326 -22.02 -6.95 -4.42
C LEU A 326 -22.71 -6.13 -3.31
N ALA A 327 -22.44 -6.43 -2.04
CA ALA A 327 -23.18 -5.87 -0.91
C ALA A 327 -23.04 -4.35 -0.73
N SER A 328 -21.95 -3.79 -1.25
CA SER A 328 -21.69 -2.35 -1.20
C SER A 328 -22.29 -1.57 -2.38
N LEU A 329 -22.85 -2.29 -3.38
CA LEU A 329 -23.52 -1.68 -4.52
C LEU A 329 -24.98 -1.36 -4.20
N SER A 330 -25.50 -0.34 -4.86
CA SER A 330 -26.92 0.03 -4.83
C SER A 330 -27.31 0.79 -6.09
N SER A 331 -28.59 1.11 -6.24
CA SER A 331 -29.09 1.94 -7.34
C SER A 331 -28.48 3.34 -7.40
N ALA A 332 -27.96 3.85 -6.27
CA ALA A 332 -27.24 5.13 -6.20
C ALA A 332 -25.71 4.97 -6.34
N ASN A 333 -25.16 3.83 -5.90
CA ASN A 333 -23.72 3.53 -5.92
C ASN A 333 -23.46 2.27 -6.75
N ARG A 334 -23.41 2.44 -8.06
CA ARG A 334 -23.30 1.35 -9.04
C ARG A 334 -21.85 1.07 -9.43
N MET A 335 -21.57 -0.15 -9.90
CA MET A 335 -20.37 -0.41 -10.68
C MET A 335 -20.62 -0.16 -12.17
N THR A 336 -19.57 0.09 -12.95
CA THR A 336 -19.68 0.24 -14.40
C THR A 336 -19.31 -1.07 -15.11
N LEU A 337 -20.22 -1.61 -15.92
CA LEU A 337 -19.89 -2.66 -16.88
C LEU A 337 -19.55 -2.00 -18.22
N ASN A 338 -18.28 -2.01 -18.61
CA ASN A 338 -17.87 -1.60 -19.95
C ASN A 338 -18.00 -2.80 -20.88
N VAL A 339 -18.87 -2.68 -21.88
CA VAL A 339 -19.02 -3.69 -22.93
C VAL A 339 -18.23 -3.21 -24.14
N VAL A 340 -17.26 -4.02 -24.57
CA VAL A 340 -16.30 -3.64 -25.62
C VAL A 340 -16.29 -4.70 -26.71
N SER A 341 -16.50 -4.30 -27.95
CA SER A 341 -16.34 -5.20 -29.09
C SER A 341 -14.87 -5.25 -29.55
N LEU A 342 -14.46 -6.43 -29.99
CA LEU A 342 -13.19 -6.71 -30.65
C LEU A 342 -13.48 -7.22 -32.05
N ASP A 343 -12.76 -6.73 -33.05
CA ASP A 343 -12.81 -7.31 -34.39
C ASP A 343 -11.99 -8.61 -34.49
N GLY A 344 -11.91 -9.20 -35.69
CA GLY A 344 -11.15 -10.43 -35.94
C GLY A 344 -9.65 -10.31 -35.58
N THR A 345 -9.08 -9.10 -35.59
CA THR A 345 -7.68 -8.82 -35.26
C THR A 345 -7.47 -8.36 -33.81
N ASN A 346 -8.50 -8.40 -32.95
CA ASN A 346 -8.51 -7.89 -31.57
C ASN A 346 -8.45 -6.36 -31.44
N THR A 347 -8.88 -5.61 -32.45
CA THR A 347 -8.96 -4.15 -32.36
C THR A 347 -10.14 -3.74 -31.49
N VAL A 348 -9.85 -2.97 -30.44
CA VAL A 348 -10.85 -2.39 -29.51
C VAL A 348 -11.79 -1.46 -30.24
N GLY A 349 -13.11 -1.64 -30.05
CA GLY A 349 -14.13 -0.81 -30.69
C GLY A 349 -14.31 -1.09 -32.19
N GLY A 350 -13.68 -2.15 -32.69
CA GLY A 350 -13.95 -2.71 -34.01
C GLY A 350 -15.31 -3.40 -34.06
N ASN A 351 -15.82 -3.63 -35.27
CA ASN A 351 -17.07 -4.35 -35.47
C ASN A 351 -16.88 -5.79 -35.01
N ILE A 352 -17.76 -6.30 -34.13
CA ILE A 352 -17.63 -7.67 -33.63
C ILE A 352 -17.63 -8.67 -34.81
N ALA A 353 -16.67 -9.60 -34.79
CA ALA A 353 -16.60 -10.61 -35.84
C ALA A 353 -17.72 -11.63 -35.64
N ASN A 354 -18.46 -11.92 -36.72
CA ASN A 354 -19.37 -13.06 -36.82
C ASN A 354 -20.55 -13.15 -35.81
N GLN A 355 -20.82 -12.11 -35.01
CA GLN A 355 -21.98 -12.06 -34.12
C GLN A 355 -23.07 -11.15 -34.64
N THR A 356 -24.22 -11.74 -34.98
CA THR A 356 -25.46 -11.01 -35.29
C THR A 356 -26.35 -11.02 -34.08
N PHE A 357 -26.75 -9.84 -33.62
CA PHE A 357 -27.79 -9.71 -32.63
C PHE A 357 -29.10 -9.53 -33.38
N ALA A 358 -30.06 -10.45 -33.18
CA ALA A 358 -31.38 -10.38 -33.78
C ALA A 358 -32.44 -10.49 -32.69
N TRP A 359 -33.52 -9.73 -32.83
CA TRP A 359 -34.63 -9.73 -31.86
C TRP A 359 -35.18 -11.13 -31.58
N ASN A 360 -35.23 -11.99 -32.60
CA ASN A 360 -35.73 -13.36 -32.51
C ASN A 360 -34.68 -14.37 -32.03
N ASP A 361 -33.46 -13.93 -31.71
CA ASP A 361 -32.36 -14.78 -31.25
C ASP A 361 -31.55 -14.07 -30.14
N PRO A 362 -32.16 -13.89 -28.94
CA PRO A 362 -31.47 -13.27 -27.81
C PRO A 362 -30.17 -14.00 -27.45
N LYS A 363 -29.11 -13.24 -27.17
CA LYS A 363 -27.80 -13.80 -26.81
C LYS A 363 -27.51 -13.59 -25.34
N ASN A 364 -27.16 -14.67 -24.64
CA ASN A 364 -26.80 -14.63 -23.23
C ASN A 364 -25.28 -14.74 -23.08
N PHE A 365 -24.71 -13.84 -22.28
CA PHE A 365 -23.29 -13.85 -21.95
C PHE A 365 -23.12 -13.87 -20.43
N THR A 366 -22.45 -14.90 -19.92
CA THR A 366 -22.14 -14.98 -18.50
C THR A 366 -21.04 -13.99 -18.15
N LEU A 367 -21.33 -13.02 -17.30
CA LEU A 367 -20.34 -12.06 -16.78
C LEU A 367 -19.53 -12.69 -15.66
N PHE A 368 -20.25 -13.23 -14.68
CA PHE A 368 -19.71 -13.82 -13.47
C PHE A 368 -20.48 -15.10 -13.16
N THR A 369 -19.79 -16.21 -12.91
CA THR A 369 -20.39 -17.29 -12.11
C THR A 369 -20.06 -17.06 -10.64
N TYR A 370 -20.86 -17.62 -9.74
CA TYR A 370 -20.68 -17.53 -8.30
C TYR A 370 -21.12 -18.82 -7.60
N GLY A 371 -20.41 -19.19 -6.52
CA GLY A 371 -20.90 -20.19 -5.58
C GLY A 371 -21.94 -19.61 -4.62
N THR A 372 -21.74 -18.36 -4.18
CA THR A 372 -22.71 -17.59 -3.40
C THR A 372 -22.74 -16.14 -3.86
N LEU A 373 -23.93 -15.53 -3.86
CA LEU A 373 -24.13 -14.13 -4.20
C LEU A 373 -24.52 -13.35 -2.94
N THR A 374 -23.74 -12.32 -2.60
CA THR A 374 -24.06 -11.41 -1.50
C THR A 374 -24.54 -10.08 -2.06
N LEU A 375 -25.75 -9.66 -1.70
CA LEU A 375 -26.35 -8.40 -2.14
C LEU A 375 -26.52 -7.43 -0.97
N GLY A 376 -26.61 -6.13 -1.29
CA GLY A 376 -26.85 -5.08 -0.31
C GLY A 376 -28.27 -5.15 0.23
N ASN A 377 -28.50 -4.56 1.40
CA ASN A 377 -29.85 -4.51 1.97
C ASN A 377 -30.79 -3.71 1.03
N GLY A 378 -31.98 -4.26 0.78
CA GLY A 378 -32.99 -3.64 -0.08
C GLY A 378 -32.75 -3.79 -1.59
N VAL A 379 -31.72 -4.52 -2.02
CA VAL A 379 -31.51 -4.87 -3.44
C VAL A 379 -32.50 -5.96 -3.83
N THR A 380 -33.41 -5.63 -4.76
CA THR A 380 -34.42 -6.55 -5.30
C THR A 380 -34.11 -6.98 -6.73
N ASN A 381 -33.39 -6.13 -7.48
CA ASN A 381 -32.94 -6.42 -8.84
C ASN A 381 -31.44 -6.18 -8.96
N VAL A 382 -30.72 -7.18 -9.47
CA VAL A 382 -29.26 -7.10 -9.66
C VAL A 382 -28.89 -6.12 -10.77
N ALA A 383 -29.78 -5.87 -11.75
CA ALA A 383 -29.55 -4.89 -12.80
C ALA A 383 -29.30 -3.47 -12.25
N ASP A 384 -29.95 -3.13 -11.13
CA ASP A 384 -29.84 -1.80 -10.51
C ASP A 384 -28.44 -1.51 -9.95
N LEU A 385 -27.60 -2.54 -9.81
CA LEU A 385 -26.23 -2.42 -9.30
C LEU A 385 -25.22 -2.00 -10.38
N PHE A 386 -25.65 -1.96 -11.64
CA PHE A 386 -24.79 -1.72 -12.79
C PHE A 386 -25.18 -0.45 -13.54
N SER A 387 -24.18 0.29 -13.98
CA SER A 387 -24.27 1.20 -15.11
C SER A 387 -23.58 0.54 -16.28
N VAL A 388 -24.25 0.41 -17.43
CA VAL A 388 -23.63 -0.22 -18.60
C VAL A 388 -23.12 0.86 -19.55
N ASN A 389 -21.86 0.71 -19.98
CA ASN A 389 -21.20 1.62 -20.90
C ASN A 389 -20.89 0.89 -22.22
N TYR A 390 -21.42 1.44 -23.31
CA TYR A 390 -21.33 0.88 -24.67
C TYR A 390 -20.46 1.73 -25.62
N ALA A 391 -19.71 2.72 -25.11
CA ALA A 391 -18.99 3.67 -25.96
C ALA A 391 -18.05 3.00 -26.98
N ASN A 392 -17.50 1.83 -26.66
CA ASN A 392 -16.60 1.06 -27.52
C ASN A 392 -17.22 -0.25 -28.02
N PHE A 393 -18.55 -0.30 -28.15
CA PHE A 393 -19.25 -1.45 -28.69
C PHE A 393 -19.82 -1.16 -30.08
N LYS A 394 -19.56 -2.07 -31.01
CA LYS A 394 -20.17 -2.11 -32.35
C LYS A 394 -20.57 -3.52 -32.71
N ASP A 395 -21.76 -3.67 -33.27
CA ASP A 395 -22.21 -4.93 -33.86
C ASP A 395 -21.42 -5.29 -35.14
N LYS A 396 -21.75 -6.43 -35.75
CA LYS A 396 -21.09 -6.92 -36.96
C LYS A 396 -21.21 -5.95 -38.15
N TYR A 397 -22.26 -5.11 -38.16
CA TYR A 397 -22.53 -4.13 -39.21
C TYR A 397 -21.99 -2.74 -38.88
N GLY A 398 -21.35 -2.57 -37.72
CA GLY A 398 -20.77 -1.30 -37.27
C GLY A 398 -21.76 -0.39 -36.56
N VAL A 399 -22.95 -0.89 -36.20
CA VAL A 399 -23.95 -0.16 -35.44
C VAL A 399 -23.55 -0.13 -33.97
N SER A 400 -23.51 1.07 -33.39
CA SER A 400 -23.28 1.25 -31.96
C SER A 400 -24.46 0.75 -31.14
N ALA A 401 -24.19 0.13 -29.99
CA ALA A 401 -25.26 -0.35 -29.12
C ALA A 401 -26.08 0.80 -28.51
N GLN A 402 -27.37 0.53 -28.35
CA GLN A 402 -28.32 1.39 -27.67
C GLN A 402 -28.53 0.90 -26.24
N ALA A 403 -29.00 1.79 -25.35
CA ALA A 403 -29.16 1.48 -23.93
C ALA A 403 -30.05 0.26 -23.66
N ASP A 404 -31.05 0.03 -24.50
CA ASP A 404 -32.04 -1.04 -24.33
C ASP A 404 -31.62 -2.38 -24.95
N TRP A 405 -30.44 -2.44 -25.58
CA TRP A 405 -29.99 -3.67 -26.24
C TRP A 405 -29.55 -4.74 -25.26
N PHE A 406 -29.15 -4.38 -24.05
CA PHE A 406 -28.70 -5.37 -23.08
C PHE A 406 -29.40 -5.22 -21.74
N THR A 407 -29.72 -6.36 -21.15
CA THR A 407 -30.28 -6.46 -19.81
C THR A 407 -29.36 -7.30 -18.95
N ILE A 408 -29.14 -6.87 -17.70
CA ILE A 408 -28.40 -7.65 -16.72
C ILE A 408 -29.41 -8.39 -15.85
N SER A 409 -29.18 -9.67 -15.62
CA SER A 409 -30.05 -10.49 -14.78
C SER A 409 -29.23 -11.45 -13.92
N ASN A 410 -29.89 -11.96 -12.88
CA ASN A 410 -29.36 -13.00 -12.03
C ASN A 410 -29.99 -14.34 -12.41
N ASP A 411 -29.21 -15.22 -13.02
CA ASP A 411 -29.57 -16.63 -13.21
C ASP A 411 -29.18 -17.40 -11.94
N SER A 412 -30.06 -17.37 -10.94
CA SER A 412 -29.83 -18.02 -9.65
C SER A 412 -29.80 -19.55 -9.73
N PHE A 413 -30.32 -20.14 -10.80
CA PHE A 413 -30.29 -21.59 -10.99
C PHE A 413 -28.88 -22.06 -11.37
N ASN A 414 -28.23 -21.34 -12.28
CA ASN A 414 -26.86 -21.62 -12.69
C ASN A 414 -25.80 -20.87 -11.86
N GLY A 415 -26.22 -20.07 -10.89
CA GLY A 415 -25.33 -19.26 -10.06
C GLY A 415 -24.54 -18.26 -10.91
N ALA A 416 -25.21 -17.48 -11.76
CA ALA A 416 -24.56 -16.61 -12.72
C ALA A 416 -25.20 -15.23 -12.83
N ILE A 417 -24.36 -14.21 -12.99
CA ILE A 417 -24.78 -12.89 -13.49
C ILE A 417 -24.64 -12.91 -15.01
N VAL A 418 -25.75 -12.66 -15.70
CA VAL A 418 -25.86 -12.79 -17.15
C VAL A 418 -26.21 -11.45 -17.78
N LEU A 419 -25.54 -11.14 -18.89
CA LEU A 419 -25.87 -10.06 -19.80
C LEU A 419 -26.63 -10.64 -20.99
N THR A 420 -27.88 -10.27 -21.16
CA THR A 420 -28.73 -10.73 -22.27
C THR A 420 -28.91 -9.62 -23.29
N ALA A 421 -28.54 -9.89 -24.54
CA ALA A 421 -28.70 -8.98 -25.67
C ALA A 421 -30.04 -9.20 -26.39
N ILE A 422 -30.86 -8.16 -26.48
CA ILE A 422 -32.16 -8.12 -27.17
C ILE A 422 -32.22 -6.82 -28.00
N PRO A 423 -31.71 -6.77 -29.24
CA PRO A 423 -31.78 -5.57 -30.06
C PRO A 423 -33.21 -5.27 -30.49
N GLU A 424 -33.59 -3.99 -30.54
CA GLU A 424 -34.94 -3.58 -30.93
C GLU A 424 -35.34 -4.03 -32.37
N PRO A 425 -36.65 -4.20 -32.66
CA PRO A 425 -37.16 -4.63 -33.98
C PRO A 425 -36.88 -3.70 -35.19
N SER A 426 -36.14 -2.60 -35.03
CA SER A 426 -36.29 -1.43 -35.88
C SER A 426 -35.54 -1.44 -37.22
N THR A 427 -34.65 -2.41 -37.49
CA THR A 427 -34.04 -2.56 -38.83
C THR A 427 -35.04 -3.02 -39.90
N TYR A 428 -36.16 -3.64 -39.50
CA TYR A 428 -37.18 -4.13 -40.44
C TYR A 428 -38.37 -3.17 -40.65
N GLY A 429 -38.48 -2.10 -39.86
CA GLY A 429 -39.51 -1.06 -40.08
C GLY A 429 -39.19 -0.17 -41.28
N MET A 430 -37.91 0.06 -41.55
CA MET A 430 -37.45 0.88 -42.68
C MET A 430 -37.63 0.19 -44.05
N SER A 431 -37.62 -1.14 -44.10
CA SER A 431 -37.93 -1.88 -45.33
C SER A 431 -39.42 -1.81 -45.68
N LEU A 432 -40.31 -1.81 -44.69
CA LEU A 432 -41.75 -1.58 -44.89
C LEU A 432 -42.05 -0.13 -45.33
N ALA A 433 -41.36 0.87 -44.75
CA ALA A 433 -41.48 2.26 -45.19
C ALA A 433 -40.94 2.45 -46.64
N GLY A 434 -39.85 1.77 -47.00
CA GLY A 434 -39.31 1.76 -48.36
C GLY A 434 -40.24 1.10 -49.38
N LEU A 435 -40.90 -0.01 -49.02
CA LEU A 435 -41.91 -0.66 -49.86
C LEU A 435 -43.18 0.20 -50.01
N ALA A 436 -43.62 0.87 -48.95
CA ALA A 436 -44.73 1.82 -49.01
C ALA A 436 -44.42 3.04 -49.90
N LEU A 437 -43.18 3.55 -49.85
CA LEU A 437 -42.71 4.63 -50.72
C LEU A 437 -42.59 4.19 -52.17
N ALA A 438 -42.12 2.96 -52.43
CA ALA A 438 -42.07 2.38 -53.78
C ALA A 438 -43.49 2.19 -54.36
N LEU A 439 -44.44 1.70 -53.57
CA LEU A 439 -45.86 1.61 -53.95
C LEU A 439 -46.47 3.00 -54.21
N ALA A 440 -46.17 3.99 -53.39
CA ALA A 440 -46.62 5.37 -53.58
C ALA A 440 -46.02 6.00 -54.87
N ALA A 441 -44.74 5.73 -55.16
CA ALA A 441 -44.08 6.18 -56.38
C ALA A 441 -44.65 5.51 -57.64
N ILE A 442 -44.94 4.20 -57.60
CA ILE A 442 -45.63 3.48 -58.67
C ILE A 442 -47.04 4.06 -58.90
N ARG A 443 -47.79 4.33 -57.83
CA ARG A 443 -49.13 4.92 -57.92
C ARG A 443 -49.10 6.34 -58.51
N ARG A 444 -48.09 7.15 -58.17
CA ARG A 444 -47.86 8.49 -58.76
C ARG A 444 -47.46 8.42 -60.24
N ARG A 445 -46.64 7.43 -60.63
CA ARG A 445 -46.26 7.20 -62.03
C ARG A 445 -47.44 6.79 -62.90
N ASN A 446 -48.36 5.97 -62.36
CA ASN A 446 -49.55 5.54 -63.11
C ASN A 446 -50.56 6.68 -63.32
N LYS A 447 -50.75 7.59 -62.34
CA LYS A 447 -51.57 8.79 -62.53
C LYS A 447 -51.06 9.68 -63.68
N ARG A 448 -49.74 9.86 -63.78
CA ARG A 448 -49.12 10.64 -64.87
C ARG A 448 -49.27 10.01 -66.26
N LYS A 449 -49.48 8.69 -66.36
CA LYS A 449 -49.81 8.03 -67.63
C LYS A 449 -51.27 8.23 -68.03
N THR A 450 -52.18 8.35 -67.07
CA THR A 450 -53.60 8.63 -67.32
C THR A 450 -53.83 10.10 -67.71
N ASP A 451 -53.06 11.03 -67.14
CA ASP A 451 -53.13 12.46 -67.49
C ASP A 451 -52.48 12.79 -68.85
N ALA A 452 -51.61 11.92 -69.38
CA ALA A 452 -51.02 12.07 -70.72
C ALA A 452 -51.85 11.41 -71.84
N ALA A 453 -52.98 10.79 -71.49
CA ALA A 453 -53.90 10.11 -72.41
C ALA A 453 -55.25 10.85 -72.55
N LYS A 454 -55.27 12.16 -72.26
CA LYS A 454 -56.43 13.03 -72.41
C LYS A 454 -56.15 14.18 -73.36
#